data_AF-A0A679JBJ4-F1
#
_entry.id   AF-A0A679JBJ4-F1
#
_cell.length_a   1.000
_cell.length_b   1.000
_cell.length_c   1.000
_cell.angle_alpha   90.00
_cell.angle_beta   90.00
_cell.angle_gamma   90.00
#
_symmetry.space_group_name_H-M   'P 1'
#
loop_
_entity.id
_entity.type
_entity.pdbx_description
1 polymer ?
#
loop_
_entity_poly.entity_id
_entity_poly.type
_entity_poly.pdbx_seq_one_letter_code
_entity_poly.pdbx_strand_id
1 'polypeptide(L)'
;MRDYVNDVAQVAGSLPRPPILVGHSMGAFIVQKYLETGTAAGAVLLAPMPHYGFASTAIRFLLNDPIGVLKANLSGSLKPVISTPGKARRLFFSARMPDHDVERHFVRLQDEAFLAYLDVMCLDLCKPSRVTTPILVLGAEDDAIFTRRQVEAVARAHRTTAEFFPDMAHDMMLEKGWEAVATRIGGWADDL
;
A
#
# COMPACT_ATOMS: atom_id res chain seq x y z
N MET A 1 -4.14 2.00 -14.20
CA MET A 1 -4.55 2.78 -13.02
C MET A 1 -6.00 3.28 -13.10
N ARG A 2 -6.42 3.89 -14.21
CA ARG A 2 -7.79 4.42 -14.38
C ARG A 2 -8.89 3.39 -14.07
N ASP A 3 -8.71 2.14 -14.52
CA ASP A 3 -9.70 1.08 -14.27
C ASP A 3 -9.89 0.80 -12.77
N TYR A 4 -8.80 0.68 -12.00
CA TYR A 4 -8.87 0.54 -10.54
C TYR A 4 -9.56 1.73 -9.86
N VAL A 5 -9.31 2.96 -10.32
CA VAL A 5 -9.95 4.16 -9.77
C VAL A 5 -11.45 4.17 -10.11
N ASN A 6 -11.81 3.75 -11.32
CA ASN A 6 -13.20 3.64 -11.75
C ASN A 6 -13.95 2.58 -10.95
N ASP A 7 -13.33 1.43 -10.66
CA ASP A 7 -13.92 0.39 -9.82
C ASP A 7 -14.22 0.91 -8.41
N VAL A 8 -13.26 1.63 -7.80
CA VAL A 8 -13.47 2.28 -6.50
C VAL A 8 -14.61 3.30 -6.60
N ALA A 9 -14.64 4.12 -7.65
CA ALA A 9 -15.68 5.12 -7.85
C ALA A 9 -17.07 4.50 -8.02
N GLN A 10 -17.17 3.39 -8.75
CA GLN A 10 -18.41 2.65 -8.96
C GLN A 10 -18.94 2.10 -7.62
N VAL A 11 -18.09 1.44 -6.85
CA VAL A 11 -18.50 0.88 -5.55
C VAL A 11 -18.86 2.00 -4.58
N ALA A 12 -18.01 3.02 -4.43
CA ALA A 12 -18.26 4.14 -3.54
C ALA A 12 -19.56 4.89 -3.89
N GLY A 13 -19.84 5.10 -5.18
CA GLY A 13 -21.06 5.75 -5.67
C GLY A 13 -22.33 4.91 -5.50
N SER A 14 -22.21 3.59 -5.31
CA SER A 14 -23.35 2.71 -5.04
C SER A 14 -23.79 2.70 -3.57
N LEU A 15 -22.96 3.22 -2.67
CA LEU A 15 -23.25 3.24 -1.24
C LEU A 15 -24.21 4.40 -0.89
N PRO A 16 -25.07 4.25 0.13
CA PRO A 16 -26.07 5.26 0.50
C PRO A 16 -25.45 6.55 1.08
N ARG A 17 -24.17 6.53 1.44
CA ARG A 17 -23.42 7.66 1.99
C ARG A 17 -21.94 7.54 1.61
N PRO A 18 -21.17 8.66 1.62
CA PRO A 18 -19.73 8.61 1.37
C PRO A 18 -19.04 7.61 2.31
N PRO A 19 -18.25 6.65 1.79
CA PRO A 19 -17.59 5.65 2.60
C PRO A 19 -16.34 6.20 3.28
N ILE A 20 -15.82 5.45 4.26
CA ILE A 20 -14.42 5.54 4.65
C ILE A 20 -13.64 4.57 3.77
N LEU A 21 -12.63 5.06 3.06
CA LEU A 21 -11.79 4.24 2.19
C LEU A 21 -10.56 3.76 2.93
N VAL A 22 -10.27 2.46 2.89
CA VAL A 22 -9.04 1.90 3.47
C VAL A 22 -8.21 1.31 2.35
N GLY A 23 -7.08 1.94 2.05
CA GLY A 23 -6.15 1.50 1.01
C GLY A 23 -4.84 1.03 1.61
N HIS A 24 -4.38 -0.16 1.22
CA HIS A 24 -3.07 -0.70 1.58
C HIS A 24 -2.12 -0.69 0.39
N SER A 25 -0.84 -0.35 0.58
CA SER A 25 0.19 -0.44 -0.46
C SER A 25 -0.21 0.27 -1.75
N MET A 26 -0.31 -0.42 -2.89
CA MET A 26 -0.85 0.13 -4.14
C MET A 26 -2.32 0.55 -4.02
N GLY A 27 -3.12 -0.14 -3.22
CA GLY A 27 -4.49 0.27 -2.88
C GLY A 27 -4.54 1.67 -2.23
N ALA A 28 -3.53 2.03 -1.42
CA ALA A 28 -3.41 3.39 -0.89
C ALA A 28 -3.14 4.42 -1.99
N PHE A 29 -2.41 4.06 -3.04
CA PHE A 29 -2.21 4.92 -4.22
C PHE A 29 -3.51 5.09 -5.01
N ILE A 30 -4.27 4.00 -5.20
CA ILE A 30 -5.58 4.04 -5.87
C ILE A 30 -6.54 4.95 -5.10
N VAL A 31 -6.60 4.85 -3.78
CA VAL A 31 -7.41 5.73 -2.92
C VAL A 31 -6.98 7.19 -3.08
N GLN A 32 -5.67 7.48 -3.03
CA GLN A 32 -5.16 8.83 -3.27
C GLN A 32 -5.57 9.37 -4.64
N LYS A 33 -5.53 8.53 -5.68
CA LYS A 33 -5.98 8.88 -7.03
C LYS A 33 -7.46 9.17 -7.12
N TYR A 34 -8.28 8.28 -6.54
CA TYR A 34 -9.72 8.47 -6.49
C TYR A 34 -10.09 9.80 -5.83
N LEU A 35 -9.44 10.14 -4.72
CA LEU A 35 -9.71 11.36 -3.96
C LEU A 35 -9.26 12.65 -4.64
N GLU A 36 -8.56 12.60 -5.79
CA GLU A 36 -8.31 13.82 -6.59
C GLU A 36 -9.60 14.44 -7.14
N THR A 37 -10.66 13.64 -7.30
CA THR A 37 -11.95 14.07 -7.87
C THR A 37 -13.17 13.45 -7.17
N GLY A 38 -13.00 12.37 -6.44
CA GLY A 38 -14.05 11.64 -5.74
C GLY A 38 -14.39 12.23 -4.38
N THR A 39 -15.30 11.57 -3.65
CA THR A 39 -15.73 11.98 -2.31
C THR A 39 -15.79 10.77 -1.39
N ALA A 40 -15.27 10.92 -0.18
CA ALA A 40 -15.30 9.94 0.89
C ALA A 40 -15.48 10.69 2.22
N ALA A 41 -16.02 10.02 3.23
CA ALA A 41 -16.09 10.56 4.60
C ALA A 41 -14.69 10.71 5.21
N GLY A 42 -13.78 9.80 4.85
CA GLY A 42 -12.38 9.79 5.26
C GLY A 42 -11.61 8.74 4.45
N ALA A 43 -10.28 8.76 4.53
CA ALA A 43 -9.49 7.62 4.09
C ALA A 43 -8.32 7.26 5.01
N VAL A 44 -8.04 5.97 5.08
CA VAL A 44 -6.88 5.38 5.74
C VAL A 44 -5.91 4.87 4.69
N LEU A 45 -4.65 5.28 4.79
CA LEU A 45 -3.56 4.85 3.94
C LEU A 45 -2.60 3.98 4.77
N LEU A 46 -2.66 2.65 4.57
CA LEU A 46 -1.86 1.64 5.25
C LEU A 46 -0.62 1.28 4.43
N ALA A 47 0.57 1.35 5.03
CA ALA A 47 1.85 1.08 4.37
C ALA A 47 1.90 1.67 2.93
N PRO A 48 1.62 2.98 2.76
CA PRO A 48 1.19 3.49 1.47
C PRO A 48 2.31 3.58 0.46
N MET A 49 2.01 3.21 -0.78
CA MET A 49 2.85 3.60 -1.90
C MET A 49 2.90 5.13 -2.02
N PRO A 50 4.10 5.73 -2.22
CA PRO A 50 4.25 7.17 -2.32
C PRO A 50 3.42 7.81 -3.43
N HIS A 51 2.88 8.99 -3.17
CA HIS A 51 2.13 9.77 -4.16
C HIS A 51 2.94 10.09 -5.43
N TYR A 52 4.26 10.16 -5.31
CA TYR A 52 5.19 10.37 -6.43
C TYR A 52 5.63 9.07 -7.13
N GLY A 53 4.99 7.94 -6.82
CA GLY A 53 5.16 6.68 -7.53
C GLY A 53 6.26 5.78 -6.99
N PHE A 54 6.47 4.68 -7.71
CA PHE A 54 7.27 3.54 -7.26
C PHE A 54 8.74 3.58 -7.70
N ALA A 55 9.14 4.50 -8.59
CA ALA A 55 10.49 4.52 -9.18
C ALA A 55 11.63 4.48 -8.15
N SER A 56 11.53 5.27 -7.07
CA SER A 56 12.54 5.26 -6.00
C SER A 56 12.66 3.91 -5.27
N THR A 57 11.54 3.22 -5.08
CA THR A 57 11.51 1.87 -4.50
C THR A 57 12.06 0.85 -5.50
N ALA A 58 11.71 0.96 -6.79
CA ALA A 58 12.23 0.10 -7.84
C ALA A 58 13.76 0.15 -7.94
N ILE A 59 14.35 1.35 -7.86
CA ILE A 59 15.83 1.52 -7.82
C ILE A 59 16.41 0.78 -6.61
N ARG A 60 15.81 0.94 -5.42
CA ARG A 60 16.26 0.23 -4.21
C ARG A 60 16.17 -1.28 -4.37
N PHE A 61 15.11 -1.80 -4.98
CA PHE A 61 14.96 -3.22 -5.24
C PHE A 61 15.99 -3.72 -6.26
N LEU A 62 16.26 -2.96 -7.31
CA LEU A 62 17.28 -3.30 -8.31
C LEU A 62 18.68 -3.40 -7.68
N LEU A 63 19.01 -2.50 -6.76
CA LEU A 63 20.30 -2.54 -6.05
C LEU A 63 20.43 -3.75 -5.10
N ASN A 64 19.31 -4.29 -4.61
CA ASN A 64 19.31 -5.41 -3.64
C ASN A 64 19.11 -6.78 -4.29
N ASP A 65 18.31 -6.89 -5.36
CA ASP A 65 18.06 -8.13 -6.11
C ASP A 65 18.02 -7.84 -7.63
N PRO A 66 19.16 -7.53 -8.26
CA PRO A 66 19.20 -7.16 -9.67
C PRO A 66 18.71 -8.29 -10.58
N ILE A 67 18.96 -9.55 -10.21
CA ILE A 67 18.53 -10.73 -10.97
C ILE A 67 17.01 -10.88 -10.88
N GLY A 68 16.43 -10.74 -9.69
CA GLY A 68 14.99 -10.80 -9.49
C GLY A 68 14.25 -9.72 -10.26
N VAL A 69 14.74 -8.48 -10.20
CA VAL A 69 14.16 -7.35 -10.94
C VAL A 69 14.31 -7.52 -12.45
N LEU A 70 15.45 -8.01 -12.94
CA LEU A 70 15.63 -8.28 -14.37
C LEU A 70 14.66 -9.36 -14.87
N LYS A 71 14.51 -10.45 -14.12
CA LYS A 71 13.53 -11.51 -14.44
C LYS A 71 12.10 -10.97 -14.45
N ALA A 72 11.76 -10.10 -13.50
CA ALA A 72 10.43 -9.50 -13.43
C ALA A 72 10.10 -8.66 -14.68
N ASN A 73 11.05 -7.82 -15.09
CA ASN A 73 10.89 -6.98 -16.30
C ASN A 73 10.83 -7.83 -17.58
N LEU A 74 11.68 -8.85 -17.70
CA LEU A 74 11.69 -9.74 -18.89
C LEU A 74 10.43 -10.59 -19.00
N SER A 75 9.85 -10.99 -17.87
CA SER A 75 8.63 -11.81 -17.84
C SER A 75 7.34 -11.00 -17.84
N GLY A 76 7.41 -9.67 -17.68
CA GLY A 76 6.23 -8.83 -17.52
C GLY A 76 5.40 -9.22 -16.30
N SER A 77 6.06 -9.64 -15.21
CA SER A 77 5.46 -10.25 -14.02
C SER A 77 6.25 -9.85 -12.80
N LEU A 78 5.60 -9.52 -11.68
CA LEU A 78 6.30 -9.26 -10.40
C LEU A 78 6.50 -10.54 -9.58
N LYS A 79 5.85 -11.65 -9.95
CA LYS A 79 6.05 -12.96 -9.31
C LYS A 79 7.51 -13.36 -9.09
N PRO A 80 8.47 -13.13 -10.03
CA PRO A 80 9.87 -13.48 -9.79
C PRO A 80 10.51 -12.81 -8.57
N VAL A 81 10.03 -11.62 -8.18
CA VAL A 81 10.50 -10.86 -7.00
C VAL A 81 9.96 -11.47 -5.70
N ILE A 82 8.80 -12.12 -5.75
CA ILE A 82 8.14 -12.73 -4.59
C ILE A 82 8.11 -14.27 -4.69
N SER A 83 8.89 -14.87 -5.58
CA SER A 83 8.70 -16.25 -6.07
C SER A 83 8.96 -17.38 -5.06
N THR A 84 9.41 -17.06 -3.85
CA THR A 84 9.65 -18.05 -2.79
C THR A 84 9.08 -17.57 -1.45
N PRO A 85 8.68 -18.48 -0.54
CA PRO A 85 8.25 -18.10 0.81
C PRO A 85 9.28 -17.24 1.54
N GLY A 86 10.58 -17.49 1.34
CA GLY A 86 11.65 -16.66 1.92
C GLY A 86 11.67 -15.22 1.40
N LYS A 87 11.42 -15.02 0.09
CA LYS A 87 11.29 -13.68 -0.49
C LYS A 87 10.00 -12.99 -0.03
N ALA A 88 8.89 -13.72 -0.01
CA ALA A 88 7.61 -13.21 0.49
C ALA A 88 7.69 -12.81 1.96
N ARG A 89 8.30 -13.64 2.82
CA ARG A 89 8.62 -13.26 4.21
C ARG A 89 9.37 -11.94 4.25
N ARG A 90 10.50 -11.85 3.56
CA ARG A 90 11.38 -10.69 3.65
C ARG A 90 10.72 -9.38 3.20
N LEU A 91 9.72 -9.46 2.31
CA LEU A 91 9.03 -8.28 1.77
C LEU A 91 7.75 -7.94 2.55
N PHE A 92 6.97 -8.95 2.95
CA PHE A 92 5.61 -8.75 3.43
C PHE A 92 5.42 -8.97 4.93
N PHE A 93 6.26 -9.80 5.56
CA PHE A 93 6.03 -10.30 6.92
C PHE A 93 7.22 -10.07 7.85
N SER A 94 6.92 -9.83 9.12
CA SER A 94 7.86 -9.64 10.19
C SER A 94 8.59 -10.95 10.50
N ALA A 95 9.74 -10.85 11.18
CA ALA A 95 10.46 -12.01 11.67
C ALA A 95 9.66 -12.82 12.71
N ARG A 96 8.58 -12.24 13.26
CA ARG A 96 7.71 -12.84 14.28
C ARG A 96 6.58 -13.67 13.69
N MET A 97 6.29 -13.52 12.40
CA MET A 97 5.24 -14.27 11.72
C MET A 97 5.62 -15.75 11.58
N PRO A 98 4.82 -16.71 12.11
CA PRO A 98 5.12 -18.13 12.00
C PRO A 98 5.27 -18.60 10.55
N ASP A 99 6.18 -19.55 10.29
CA ASP A 99 6.44 -20.07 8.93
C ASP A 99 5.15 -20.59 8.26
N HIS A 100 4.31 -21.30 9.00
CA HIS A 100 3.05 -21.85 8.49
C HIS A 100 2.04 -20.76 8.08
N ASP A 101 2.03 -19.61 8.76
CA ASP A 101 1.18 -18.48 8.38
C ASP A 101 1.73 -17.79 7.13
N VAL A 102 3.06 -17.62 7.04
CA VAL A 102 3.71 -17.11 5.83
C VAL A 102 3.36 -17.99 4.62
N GLU A 103 3.46 -19.31 4.75
CA GLU A 103 3.09 -20.25 3.68
C GLU A 103 1.60 -20.15 3.31
N ARG A 104 0.72 -20.08 4.32
CA ARG A 104 -0.72 -19.93 4.12
C ARG A 104 -1.08 -18.66 3.35
N HIS A 105 -0.36 -17.57 3.57
CA HIS A 105 -0.57 -16.32 2.83
C HIS A 105 0.13 -16.35 1.47
N PHE A 106 1.32 -16.93 1.39
CA PHE A 106 2.10 -17.07 0.17
C PHE A 106 1.31 -17.74 -0.96
N VAL A 107 0.56 -18.82 -0.67
CA VAL A 107 -0.24 -19.52 -1.69
C VAL A 107 -1.39 -18.70 -2.27
N ARG A 108 -1.76 -17.58 -1.61
CA ARG A 108 -2.80 -16.66 -2.09
C ARG A 108 -2.23 -15.49 -2.90
N LEU A 109 -0.91 -15.27 -2.86
CA LEU A 109 -0.26 -14.23 -3.64
C LEU A 109 -0.45 -14.49 -5.13
N GLN A 110 -1.10 -13.53 -5.79
CA GLN A 110 -1.24 -13.49 -7.22
C GLN A 110 -0.15 -12.60 -7.82
N ASP A 111 0.01 -12.68 -9.14
CA ASP A 111 0.85 -11.70 -9.82
C ASP A 111 0.15 -10.35 -9.82
N GLU A 112 0.86 -9.29 -9.50
CA GLU A 112 0.33 -7.95 -9.71
C GLU A 112 0.24 -7.68 -11.21
N ALA A 113 -0.79 -6.94 -11.63
CA ALA A 113 -0.91 -6.54 -13.03
C ALA A 113 0.28 -5.64 -13.42
N PHE A 114 1.25 -6.19 -14.15
CA PHE A 114 2.48 -5.50 -14.53
C PHE A 114 2.24 -4.18 -15.28
N LEU A 115 1.15 -4.07 -16.04
CA LEU A 115 0.77 -2.81 -16.68
C LEU A 115 0.32 -1.74 -15.68
N ALA A 116 -0.41 -2.12 -14.63
CA ALA A 116 -0.76 -1.20 -13.55
C ALA A 116 0.48 -0.78 -12.76
N TYR A 117 1.47 -1.68 -12.64
CA TYR A 117 2.79 -1.37 -12.09
C TYR A 117 3.56 -0.32 -12.93
N LEU A 118 3.52 -0.39 -14.27
CA LEU A 118 4.14 0.63 -15.12
C LEU A 118 3.49 2.01 -14.98
N ASP A 119 2.15 2.08 -14.85
CA ASP A 119 1.43 3.34 -14.64
C ASP A 119 1.90 4.06 -13.36
N VAL A 120 2.14 3.29 -12.28
CA VAL A 120 2.58 3.83 -10.98
C VAL A 120 4.10 4.04 -10.87
N MET A 121 4.89 3.67 -11.89
CA MET A 121 6.33 3.97 -11.87
C MET A 121 6.57 5.49 -11.88
N CYS A 122 5.99 6.21 -12.85
CA CYS A 122 6.17 7.66 -13.02
C CYS A 122 5.01 8.40 -13.73
N LEU A 123 4.05 7.69 -14.36
CA LEU A 123 3.21 8.30 -15.41
C LEU A 123 1.94 8.96 -14.86
N ASP A 124 1.20 8.25 -14.01
CA ASP A 124 -0.05 8.75 -13.41
C ASP A 124 0.13 8.96 -11.91
N LEU A 125 0.93 9.96 -11.52
CA LEU A 125 1.27 10.26 -10.12
C LEU A 125 0.14 10.99 -9.39
N CYS A 126 -0.05 10.69 -8.12
CA CYS A 126 -1.10 11.30 -7.30
C CYS A 126 -0.89 12.81 -7.13
N LYS A 127 -1.98 13.55 -7.01
CA LYS A 127 -1.99 15.00 -6.71
C LYS A 127 -2.62 15.29 -5.34
N PRO A 128 -1.90 15.03 -4.22
CA PRO A 128 -2.42 15.27 -2.86
C PRO A 128 -2.97 16.68 -2.60
N SER A 129 -2.48 17.70 -3.32
CA SER A 129 -2.99 19.07 -3.23
C SER A 129 -4.48 19.21 -3.59
N ARG A 130 -5.05 18.25 -4.34
CA ARG A 130 -6.47 18.20 -4.70
C ARG A 130 -7.34 17.46 -3.67
N VAL A 131 -6.71 16.73 -2.75
CA VAL A 131 -7.41 15.94 -1.73
C VAL A 131 -7.77 16.86 -0.56
N THR A 132 -9.05 16.91 -0.22
CA THR A 132 -9.59 17.66 0.94
C THR A 132 -10.16 16.75 2.01
N THR A 133 -10.39 15.47 1.69
CA THR A 133 -10.87 14.43 2.60
C THR A 133 -9.93 14.23 3.78
N PRO A 134 -10.43 14.02 5.02
CA PRO A 134 -9.59 13.62 6.16
C PRO A 134 -8.80 12.35 5.88
N ILE A 135 -7.48 12.37 6.14
CA ILE A 135 -6.57 11.25 5.89
C ILE A 135 -5.87 10.79 7.19
N LEU A 136 -5.95 9.50 7.46
CA LEU A 136 -5.07 8.80 8.42
C LEU A 136 -3.97 8.06 7.65
N VAL A 137 -2.71 8.22 8.06
CA VAL A 137 -1.57 7.50 7.46
C VAL A 137 -0.92 6.62 8.50
N LEU A 138 -0.94 5.31 8.28
CA LEU A 138 -0.33 4.32 9.16
C LEU A 138 0.80 3.58 8.42
N GLY A 139 1.96 3.49 9.05
CA GLY A 139 3.12 2.74 8.56
C GLY A 139 3.51 1.61 9.50
N ALA A 140 4.34 0.71 9.00
CA ALA A 140 4.96 -0.37 9.75
C ALA A 140 6.44 -0.03 9.98
N GLU A 141 6.99 -0.31 11.18
CA GLU A 141 8.40 -0.03 11.46
C GLU A 141 9.35 -0.95 10.69
N ASP A 142 8.94 -2.18 10.42
CA ASP A 142 9.72 -3.21 9.72
C ASP A 142 9.29 -3.36 8.25
N ASP A 143 8.68 -2.33 7.65
CA ASP A 143 8.28 -2.35 6.24
C ASP A 143 9.51 -2.37 5.30
N ALA A 144 9.68 -3.48 4.59
CA ALA A 144 10.77 -3.67 3.63
C ALA A 144 10.50 -3.01 2.25
N ILE A 145 9.24 -2.68 1.94
CA ILE A 145 8.77 -2.15 0.65
C ILE A 145 8.70 -0.63 0.67
N PHE A 146 8.20 -0.01 1.74
CA PHE A 146 8.16 1.44 1.85
C PHE A 146 8.85 1.91 3.13
N THR A 147 9.89 2.72 2.95
CA THR A 147 10.66 3.26 4.07
C THR A 147 9.82 4.22 4.91
N ARG A 148 10.16 4.38 6.19
CA ARG A 148 9.60 5.42 7.07
C ARG A 148 9.53 6.80 6.39
N ARG A 149 10.63 7.23 5.75
CA ARG A 149 10.70 8.51 5.05
C ARG A 149 9.69 8.63 3.90
N GLN A 150 9.43 7.54 3.19
CA GLN A 150 8.44 7.47 2.11
C GLN A 150 7.01 7.61 2.67
N VAL A 151 6.69 6.89 3.75
CA VAL A 151 5.39 6.98 4.42
C VAL A 151 5.14 8.37 5.01
N GLU A 152 6.14 8.95 5.69
CA GLU A 152 6.07 10.32 6.20
C GLU A 152 5.88 11.36 5.07
N ALA A 153 6.47 11.12 3.88
CA ALA A 153 6.26 11.98 2.73
C ALA A 153 4.81 11.95 2.23
N VAL A 154 4.13 10.79 2.29
CA VAL A 154 2.69 10.69 2.02
C VAL A 154 1.90 11.49 3.04
N ALA A 155 2.17 11.32 4.35
CA ALA A 155 1.48 12.06 5.40
C ALA A 155 1.63 13.58 5.24
N ARG A 156 2.86 14.08 5.01
CA ARG A 156 3.11 15.50 4.77
C ARG A 156 2.35 16.03 3.56
N ALA A 157 2.29 15.26 2.47
CA ALA A 157 1.58 15.67 1.26
C ALA A 157 0.06 15.80 1.48
N HIS A 158 -0.51 15.02 2.40
CA HIS A 158 -1.90 15.11 2.85
C HIS A 158 -2.11 15.97 4.10
N ARG A 159 -1.09 16.75 4.51
CA ARG A 159 -1.13 17.67 5.67
C ARG A 159 -1.50 16.98 6.98
N THR A 160 -1.03 15.74 7.16
CA THR A 160 -1.20 14.94 8.38
C THR A 160 0.15 14.40 8.85
N THR A 161 0.15 13.66 9.97
CA THR A 161 1.33 12.96 10.49
C THR A 161 1.15 11.46 10.32
N ALA A 162 2.23 10.75 10.00
CA ALA A 162 2.21 9.30 9.93
C ALA A 162 2.37 8.70 11.33
N GLU A 163 1.58 7.68 11.64
CA GLU A 163 1.73 6.87 12.84
C GLU A 163 2.34 5.52 12.48
N PHE A 164 3.20 4.98 13.33
CA PHE A 164 3.94 3.75 13.05
C PHE A 164 3.66 2.69 14.10
N PHE A 165 3.47 1.46 13.63
CA PHE A 165 3.28 0.29 14.49
C PHE A 165 4.59 -0.49 14.62
N PRO A 166 5.10 -0.70 15.84
CA PRO A 166 6.31 -1.48 16.08
C PRO A 166 6.06 -2.96 15.79
N ASP A 167 7.14 -3.70 15.51
CA ASP A 167 7.10 -5.15 15.24
C ASP A 167 6.17 -5.56 14.07
N MET A 168 5.89 -4.62 13.16
CA MET A 168 4.92 -4.77 12.07
C MET A 168 5.64 -4.63 10.74
N ALA A 169 5.39 -5.54 9.80
CA ALA A 169 5.87 -5.43 8.43
C ALA A 169 4.76 -4.95 7.47
N HIS A 170 5.02 -5.06 6.17
CA HIS A 170 4.22 -4.43 5.12
C HIS A 170 2.75 -4.89 5.10
N ASP A 171 2.47 -6.18 5.28
CA ASP A 171 1.11 -6.72 5.32
C ASP A 171 0.49 -6.58 6.72
N MET A 172 0.38 -5.33 7.18
CA MET A 172 -0.02 -4.96 8.55
C MET A 172 -1.33 -5.61 9.03
N MET A 173 -2.26 -5.93 8.11
CA MET A 173 -3.54 -6.56 8.43
C MET A 173 -3.47 -8.07 8.65
N LEU A 174 -2.33 -8.69 8.31
CA LEU A 174 -2.08 -10.12 8.45
C LEU A 174 -1.08 -10.43 9.57
N GLU A 175 -0.38 -9.41 10.05
CA GLU A 175 0.62 -9.50 11.10
C GLU A 175 0.05 -9.85 12.47
N LYS A 176 0.91 -10.37 13.34
CA LYS A 176 0.57 -10.49 14.76
C LYS A 176 0.43 -9.10 15.38
N GLY A 177 -0.72 -8.81 15.98
CA GLY A 177 -1.01 -7.48 16.54
C GLY A 177 -1.73 -6.54 15.58
N TRP A 178 -2.21 -7.04 14.44
CA TRP A 178 -3.08 -6.30 13.50
C TRP A 178 -4.30 -5.68 14.20
N GLU A 179 -4.74 -6.23 15.34
CA GLU A 179 -5.86 -5.72 16.13
C GLU A 179 -5.61 -4.29 16.62
N ALA A 180 -4.35 -3.92 16.90
CA ALA A 180 -4.00 -2.56 17.27
C ALA A 180 -4.19 -1.58 16.10
N VAL A 181 -3.85 -2.02 14.88
CA VAL A 181 -4.09 -1.25 13.64
C VAL A 181 -5.59 -1.07 13.43
N ALA A 182 -6.36 -2.15 13.53
CA ALA A 182 -7.82 -2.10 13.39
C ALA A 182 -8.48 -1.21 14.45
N THR A 183 -8.03 -1.30 15.70
CA THR A 183 -8.52 -0.46 16.80
C THR A 183 -8.24 1.02 16.53
N ARG A 184 -7.04 1.35 16.05
CA ARG A 184 -6.67 2.73 15.71
C ARG A 184 -7.53 3.29 14.57
N ILE A 185 -7.80 2.47 13.55
CA ILE A 185 -8.70 2.82 12.44
C ILE A 185 -10.12 3.05 12.93
N GLY A 186 -10.64 2.15 13.77
CA GLY A 186 -11.99 2.26 14.33
C GLY A 186 -12.16 3.54 15.14
N GLY A 187 -11.25 3.81 16.09
CA GLY A 187 -11.29 5.04 16.88
C GLY A 187 -11.17 6.30 16.03
N TRP A 188 -10.33 6.28 14.98
CA TRP A 188 -10.27 7.41 14.03
C TRP A 188 -11.60 7.63 13.29
N ALA A 189 -12.23 6.54 12.87
CA ALA A 189 -13.46 6.57 12.10
C ALA A 189 -14.65 7.08 12.93
N ASP A 190 -14.68 6.78 14.23
CA ASP A 190 -15.70 7.25 15.16
C ASP A 190 -15.61 8.78 15.44
N ASP A 191 -14.43 9.37 15.23
CA ASP A 191 -14.17 10.81 15.43
C ASP A 191 -14.47 11.70 14.20
N LEU A 192 -14.89 11.12 13.06
CA LEU A 192 -15.22 11.83 11.81
C LEU A 192 -16.67 12.33 11.75
#